data_AF-A0A7V6PBQ7-F1
#
_entry.id   AF-A0A7V6PBQ7-F1
#
_cell.length_a   1.000
_cell.length_b   1.000
_cell.length_c   1.000
_cell.angle_alpha   90.00
_cell.angle_beta   90.00
_cell.angle_gamma   90.00
#
_symmetry.space_group_name_H-M   'P 1'
#
loop_
_entity.id
_entity.type
_entity.pdbx_description
1 polymer ?
#
loop_
_entity_poly.entity_id
_entity_poly.type
_entity_poly.pdbx_seq_one_letter_code
_entity_poly.pdbx_strand_id
1 'polypeptide(L)'
;MSRNDRRARTGSDRANLYDEITDKIVAELEAGRVPWVQPWGTSAAQAPLGLPKNAATGRSYSGINVLILWGAVIEHGFPGQGWLTFRQALSLGGHVRKGERGTTVVYADRFTPEDEKRRAFEAGEEAQAIPFLKRFTVFNAAQCDGLPDDIEAAVPPPPPGMIEPRVEALIKATGIDFRIGGNRAFYIPSLDYVQVPPPAAYFEPINWHRTALHELGHASGHHSRLNRNLSGSFGSKLYSVEEITAELISAFCCASLGIVPTVRHADYIGSWLEVLREDNRAIVRAASQASKGADWLLSFLPDADGLHADDDMQEAA
;
A
#
# COMPACT_ATOMS: atom_id res chain seq x y z
N MET A 1 -2.53 -46.05 -27.95
CA MET A 1 -2.13 -45.94 -26.55
C MET A 1 -1.86 -44.46 -26.26
N SER A 2 -2.69 -43.84 -25.43
CA SER A 2 -2.65 -42.42 -25.13
C SER A 2 -1.42 -42.07 -24.28
N ARG A 3 -0.57 -41.16 -24.77
CA ARG A 3 0.52 -40.57 -23.99
C ARG A 3 -0.08 -39.47 -23.13
N ASN A 4 -0.18 -39.75 -21.84
CA ASN A 4 -0.60 -38.82 -20.81
C ASN A 4 0.55 -37.83 -20.57
N ASP A 5 0.51 -36.65 -21.20
CA ASP A 5 1.42 -35.56 -20.89
C ASP A 5 1.06 -34.99 -19.51
N ARG A 6 1.81 -35.42 -18.49
CA ARG A 6 1.78 -34.83 -17.15
C ARG A 6 2.38 -33.43 -17.23
N ARG A 7 1.51 -32.43 -17.35
CA ARG A 7 1.81 -31.00 -17.21
C ARG A 7 2.61 -30.75 -15.92
N ALA A 8 3.82 -30.21 -16.05
CA ALA A 8 4.66 -29.82 -14.93
C ALA A 8 3.97 -28.72 -14.06
N ARG A 9 4.29 -28.74 -12.77
CA ARG A 9 3.54 -28.21 -11.62
C ARG A 9 3.52 -26.68 -11.50
N THR A 10 2.33 -26.09 -11.57
CA THR A 10 2.02 -24.67 -11.25
C THR A 10 2.41 -24.22 -9.83
N GLY A 11 2.67 -25.16 -8.91
CA GLY A 11 3.11 -24.85 -7.54
C GLY A 11 4.55 -24.32 -7.44
N SER A 12 5.44 -24.70 -8.37
CA SER A 12 6.84 -24.27 -8.36
C SER A 12 6.99 -22.78 -8.71
N ASP A 13 6.24 -22.32 -9.73
CA ASP A 13 6.30 -20.94 -10.22
C ASP A 13 5.71 -19.92 -9.24
N ARG A 14 4.77 -20.36 -8.39
CA ARG A 14 4.16 -19.53 -7.33
C ARG A 14 5.10 -19.35 -6.15
N ALA A 15 5.78 -20.42 -5.71
CA ALA A 15 6.79 -20.32 -4.66
C ALA A 15 7.88 -19.32 -5.08
N ASN A 16 8.41 -19.51 -6.29
CA ASN A 16 9.44 -18.66 -6.87
C ASN A 16 9.04 -17.16 -6.94
N LEU A 17 7.75 -16.83 -7.17
CA LEU A 17 7.30 -15.43 -7.15
C LEU A 17 7.42 -14.76 -5.79
N TYR A 18 6.96 -15.48 -4.76
CA TYR A 18 6.99 -14.96 -3.40
C TYR A 18 8.43 -14.79 -2.91
N ASP A 19 9.30 -15.73 -3.29
CA ASP A 19 10.75 -15.66 -3.08
C ASP A 19 11.33 -14.42 -3.78
N GLU A 20 11.15 -14.28 -5.10
CA GLU A 20 11.66 -13.16 -5.90
C GLU A 20 11.29 -11.77 -5.33
N ILE A 21 10.02 -11.59 -4.95
CA ILE A 21 9.53 -10.34 -4.35
C ILE A 21 10.17 -10.12 -2.98
N THR A 22 10.17 -11.15 -2.13
CA THR A 22 10.64 -11.01 -0.75
C THR A 22 12.14 -10.79 -0.71
N ASP A 23 12.90 -11.52 -1.52
CA ASP A 23 14.36 -11.38 -1.63
C ASP A 23 14.75 -9.96 -2.06
N LYS A 24 14.02 -9.36 -3.01
CA LYS A 24 14.26 -7.97 -3.42
C LYS A 24 14.03 -6.99 -2.26
N ILE A 25 12.98 -7.19 -1.46
CA ILE A 25 12.67 -6.35 -0.30
C ILE A 25 13.71 -6.55 0.82
N VAL A 26 14.10 -7.79 1.09
CA VAL A 26 15.14 -8.14 2.06
C VAL A 26 16.47 -7.48 1.65
N ALA A 27 16.86 -7.56 0.38
CA ALA A 27 18.09 -6.94 -0.11
C ALA A 27 18.10 -5.41 0.07
N GLU A 28 16.98 -4.72 -0.16
CA GLU A 28 16.86 -3.29 0.11
C GLU A 28 17.03 -2.98 1.60
N LEU A 29 16.32 -3.73 2.47
CA LEU A 29 16.40 -3.56 3.92
C LEU A 29 17.81 -3.83 4.47
N GLU A 30 18.50 -4.86 3.98
CA GLU A 30 19.90 -5.16 4.33
C GLU A 30 20.85 -4.05 3.89
N ALA A 31 20.55 -3.38 2.78
CA ALA A 31 21.30 -2.22 2.32
C ALA A 31 20.90 -0.92 3.05
N GLY A 32 20.10 -1.01 4.12
CA GLY A 32 19.65 0.12 4.93
C GLY A 32 18.56 0.97 4.27
N ARG A 33 17.96 0.50 3.18
CA ARG A 33 16.88 1.20 2.46
C ARG A 33 15.55 0.54 2.75
N VAL A 34 14.56 1.35 3.12
CA VAL A 34 13.20 0.85 3.32
C VAL A 34 12.38 1.09 2.05
N PRO A 35 11.86 0.06 1.35
CA PRO A 35 11.28 0.22 0.01
C PRO A 35 10.06 1.15 -0.09
N TRP A 36 9.40 1.47 1.01
CA TRP A 36 8.30 2.43 1.05
C TRP A 36 8.72 3.86 1.47
N VAL A 37 10.00 4.05 1.83
CA VAL A 37 10.64 5.36 2.08
C VAL A 37 11.51 5.70 0.88
N GLN A 38 10.87 6.12 -0.19
CA GLN A 38 11.56 6.50 -1.42
C GLN A 38 11.83 8.01 -1.45
N PRO A 39 12.88 8.46 -2.17
CA PRO A 39 13.29 9.85 -2.22
C PRO A 39 12.38 10.69 -3.15
N TRP A 40 11.06 10.61 -2.96
CA TRP A 40 10.04 11.25 -3.79
C TRP A 40 10.32 12.74 -4.01
N GLY A 41 10.15 13.21 -5.25
CA GLY A 41 10.27 14.64 -5.59
C GLY A 41 11.67 15.24 -5.40
N THR A 42 12.70 14.42 -5.20
CA THR A 42 14.10 14.89 -5.16
C THR A 42 14.73 14.83 -6.56
N SER A 43 15.91 15.44 -6.74
CA SER A 43 16.69 15.29 -7.97
C SER A 43 17.03 13.82 -8.30
N ALA A 44 17.01 12.93 -7.30
CA ALA A 44 17.23 11.49 -7.45
C ALA A 44 15.98 10.71 -7.87
N ALA A 45 14.77 11.25 -7.68
CA ALA A 45 13.53 10.66 -8.18
C ALA A 45 12.59 11.75 -8.71
N GLN A 46 12.56 11.87 -10.05
CA GLN A 46 11.72 12.85 -10.74
C GLN A 46 10.22 12.57 -10.60
N ALA A 47 9.84 11.37 -10.16
CA ALA A 47 8.46 10.99 -10.02
C ALA A 47 7.74 11.79 -8.92
N PRO A 48 6.49 12.23 -9.18
CA PRO A 48 5.65 12.80 -8.16
C PRO A 48 5.34 11.76 -7.08
N LEU A 49 5.20 12.25 -5.85
CA LEU A 49 4.71 11.48 -4.73
C LEU A 49 3.26 11.02 -5.01
N GLY A 50 3.00 9.73 -4.86
CA GLY A 50 1.65 9.18 -5.02
C GLY A 50 1.61 7.66 -5.11
N LEU A 51 0.42 7.08 -4.99
CA LEU A 51 0.23 5.66 -5.27
C LEU A 51 0.34 5.38 -6.77
N PRO A 52 0.93 4.23 -7.18
CA PRO A 52 0.90 3.79 -8.57
C PRO A 52 -0.53 3.60 -9.04
N LYS A 53 -0.85 4.03 -10.27
CA LYS A 53 -2.19 3.94 -10.85
C LYS A 53 -2.14 3.27 -12.21
N ASN A 54 -3.20 2.53 -12.54
CA ASN A 54 -3.43 2.10 -13.90
C ASN A 54 -3.86 3.31 -14.73
N ALA A 55 -2.99 3.79 -15.61
CA ALA A 55 -3.19 5.10 -16.25
C ALA A 55 -4.43 5.10 -17.18
N ALA A 56 -4.81 3.96 -17.75
CA ALA A 56 -6.01 3.84 -18.57
C ALA A 56 -7.33 3.88 -17.77
N THR A 57 -7.32 3.56 -16.48
CA THR A 57 -8.55 3.44 -15.67
C THR A 57 -8.60 4.36 -14.46
N GLY A 58 -7.49 5.04 -14.14
CA GLY A 58 -7.31 5.85 -12.94
C GLY A 58 -7.22 5.06 -11.62
N ARG A 59 -7.46 3.73 -11.64
CA ARG A 59 -7.47 2.91 -10.43
C ARG A 59 -6.08 2.75 -9.85
N SER A 60 -5.94 3.03 -8.56
CA SER A 60 -4.70 2.75 -7.81
C SER A 60 -4.41 1.25 -7.75
N TYR A 61 -3.14 0.89 -7.86
CA TYR A 61 -2.68 -0.44 -7.51
C TYR A 61 -2.73 -0.62 -5.99
N SER A 62 -2.84 -1.88 -5.57
CA SER A 62 -2.94 -2.26 -4.16
C SER A 62 -2.02 -3.43 -3.83
N GLY A 63 -1.85 -3.65 -2.53
CA GLY A 63 -1.02 -4.69 -1.95
C GLY A 63 0.44 -4.53 -2.34
N ILE A 64 1.09 -5.67 -2.58
CA ILE A 64 2.50 -5.73 -2.92
C ILE A 64 2.86 -4.99 -4.21
N ASN A 65 1.91 -4.80 -5.12
CA ASN A 65 2.15 -4.09 -6.37
C ASN A 65 2.53 -2.61 -6.13
N VAL A 66 2.09 -2.01 -5.03
CA VAL A 66 2.51 -0.65 -4.67
C VAL A 66 4.03 -0.60 -4.49
N LEU A 67 4.58 -1.52 -3.69
CA LEU A 67 6.02 -1.59 -3.42
C LEU A 67 6.83 -1.96 -4.67
N ILE A 68 6.35 -2.92 -5.46
CA ILE A 68 7.01 -3.33 -6.71
C ILE A 68 7.13 -2.13 -7.67
N LEU A 69 6.04 -1.40 -7.87
CA LEU A 69 5.99 -0.30 -8.83
C LEU A 69 6.75 0.92 -8.32
N TRP A 70 6.67 1.24 -7.03
CA TRP A 70 7.53 2.27 -6.42
C TRP A 70 9.01 1.96 -6.59
N GLY A 71 9.42 0.71 -6.33
CA GLY A 71 10.79 0.28 -6.58
C GLY A 71 11.20 0.47 -8.04
N ALA A 72 10.33 0.11 -8.99
CA ALA A 72 10.60 0.26 -10.41
C ALA A 72 10.68 1.73 -10.86
N VAL A 73 9.86 2.63 -10.31
CA VAL A 73 9.95 4.08 -10.55
C VAL A 73 11.33 4.60 -10.18
N ILE A 74 11.85 4.19 -9.02
CA ILE A 74 13.13 4.69 -8.50
C ILE A 74 14.30 4.05 -9.25
N GLU A 75 14.27 2.73 -9.44
CA GLU A 75 15.32 1.96 -10.14
C GLU A 75 15.55 2.46 -11.57
N HIS A 76 14.48 2.87 -12.26
CA HIS A 76 14.53 3.32 -13.64
C HIS A 76 14.39 4.83 -13.82
N GLY A 77 14.21 5.59 -12.73
CA GLY A 77 14.04 7.05 -12.78
C GLY A 77 12.81 7.50 -13.57
N PHE A 78 11.71 6.73 -13.53
CA PHE A 78 10.50 7.10 -14.25
C PHE A 78 9.89 8.40 -13.69
N PRO A 79 9.35 9.30 -14.53
CA PRO A 79 8.83 10.60 -14.10
C PRO A 79 7.40 10.54 -13.55
N GLY A 80 6.76 9.37 -13.52
CA GLY A 80 5.35 9.24 -13.20
C GLY A 80 4.97 7.93 -12.53
N GLN A 81 3.81 7.93 -11.88
CA GLN A 81 3.21 6.76 -11.21
C GLN A 81 2.14 6.08 -12.07
N GLY A 82 2.04 6.43 -13.36
CA GLY A 82 1.08 5.87 -14.30
C GLY A 82 1.61 4.61 -14.99
N TRP A 83 0.83 3.53 -14.96
CA TRP A 83 1.22 2.23 -15.52
C TRP A 83 0.14 1.65 -16.44
N LEU A 84 0.57 0.99 -17.51
CA LEU A 84 -0.28 0.43 -18.55
C LEU A 84 0.18 -0.98 -18.90
N THR A 85 -0.76 -1.88 -19.20
CA THR A 85 -0.38 -3.10 -19.95
C THR A 85 -0.08 -2.74 -21.41
N PHE A 86 0.68 -3.59 -22.11
CA PHE A 86 0.94 -3.40 -23.55
C PHE A 86 -0.34 -3.19 -24.36
N ARG A 87 -1.40 -3.96 -24.08
CA ARG A 87 -2.70 -3.84 -24.76
C ARG A 87 -3.42 -2.54 -24.41
N GLN A 88 -3.27 -2.04 -23.19
CA GLN A 88 -3.87 -0.76 -22.80
C GLN A 88 -3.19 0.41 -23.52
N ALA A 89 -1.86 0.41 -23.63
CA ALA A 89 -1.13 1.41 -24.41
C ALA A 89 -1.66 1.47 -25.86
N LEU A 90 -1.78 0.31 -26.53
CA LEU A 90 -2.35 0.22 -27.87
C LEU A 90 -3.80 0.71 -27.96
N SER A 91 -4.64 0.37 -26.98
CA SER A 91 -6.04 0.82 -26.99
C SER A 91 -6.21 2.33 -26.81
N LEU A 92 -5.21 2.99 -26.22
CA LEU A 92 -5.15 4.45 -26.06
C LEU A 92 -4.52 5.15 -27.27
N GLY A 93 -4.14 4.42 -28.32
CA GLY A 93 -3.49 4.98 -29.52
C GLY A 93 -1.96 5.07 -29.44
N GLY A 94 -1.37 4.78 -28.27
CA GLY A 94 0.07 4.75 -28.08
C GLY A 94 0.69 3.38 -28.26
N HIS A 95 2.00 3.28 -28.10
CA HIS A 95 2.72 2.01 -28.13
C HIS A 95 3.92 2.02 -27.18
N VAL A 96 4.27 0.86 -26.62
CA VAL A 96 5.52 0.69 -25.87
C VAL A 96 6.70 0.82 -26.84
N ARG A 97 7.72 1.60 -26.48
CA ARG A 97 8.92 1.75 -27.33
C ARG A 97 9.67 0.44 -27.50
N LYS A 98 10.31 0.27 -28.65
CA LYS A 98 11.09 -0.93 -28.97
C LYS A 98 12.28 -1.05 -28.00
N GLY A 99 12.37 -2.20 -27.32
CA GLY A 99 13.46 -2.52 -26.39
C GLY A 99 13.15 -2.26 -24.92
N GLU A 100 12.05 -1.57 -24.62
CA GLU A 100 11.58 -1.37 -23.24
C GLU A 100 11.22 -2.69 -22.57
N ARG A 101 11.54 -2.79 -21.28
CA ARG A 101 11.20 -3.94 -20.44
C ARG A 101 10.12 -3.53 -19.45
N GLY A 102 9.07 -4.34 -19.36
CA GLY A 102 7.99 -4.08 -18.42
C GLY A 102 8.28 -4.63 -17.03
N THR A 103 7.58 -4.09 -16.05
CA THR A 103 7.59 -4.52 -14.65
C THR A 103 6.50 -5.58 -14.44
N THR A 104 6.83 -6.66 -13.74
CA THR A 104 5.86 -7.71 -13.42
C THR A 104 5.07 -7.35 -12.16
N VAL A 105 3.75 -7.29 -12.28
CA VAL A 105 2.80 -7.14 -11.16
C VAL A 105 1.99 -8.41 -10.99
N VAL A 106 1.39 -8.58 -9.82
CA VAL A 106 0.69 -9.81 -9.43
C VAL A 106 -0.78 -9.54 -9.11
N TYR A 107 -1.65 -10.44 -9.52
CA TYR A 107 -3.07 -10.41 -9.21
C TYR A 107 -3.47 -11.72 -8.54
N ALA A 108 -3.82 -11.64 -7.27
CA ALA A 108 -4.28 -12.78 -6.48
C ALA A 108 -5.80 -12.73 -6.34
N ASP A 109 -6.46 -13.84 -6.64
CA ASP A 109 -7.92 -13.95 -6.56
C ASP A 109 -8.30 -15.43 -6.38
N ARG A 110 -9.58 -15.72 -6.17
CA ARG A 110 -10.09 -17.08 -5.98
C ARG A 110 -11.14 -17.39 -7.03
N PHE A 111 -11.19 -18.64 -7.46
CA PHE A 111 -12.28 -19.12 -8.30
C PHE A 111 -12.84 -20.42 -7.71
N THR A 112 -14.14 -20.62 -7.84
CA THR A 112 -14.80 -21.85 -7.40
C THR A 112 -15.16 -22.67 -8.65
N PRO A 113 -14.58 -23.87 -8.83
CA PRO A 113 -14.96 -24.75 -9.95
C PRO A 113 -16.46 -25.04 -9.97
N GLU A 114 -17.07 -25.16 -11.15
CA GLU A 114 -18.52 -25.43 -11.26
C GLU A 114 -18.92 -26.75 -10.60
N ASP A 115 -18.12 -27.80 -10.76
CA ASP A 115 -18.35 -29.10 -10.11
C ASP A 115 -18.31 -28.98 -8.58
N GLU A 116 -17.49 -28.07 -8.04
CA GLU A 116 -17.43 -27.79 -6.61
C GLU A 116 -18.67 -27.04 -6.14
N LYS A 117 -19.12 -26.05 -6.92
CA LYS A 117 -20.41 -25.38 -6.63
C LYS A 117 -21.56 -26.37 -6.58
N ARG A 118 -21.60 -27.33 -7.52
CA ARG A 118 -22.63 -28.37 -7.57
C ARG A 118 -22.56 -29.31 -6.37
N ARG A 119 -21.37 -29.83 -6.04
CA ARG A 119 -21.18 -30.72 -4.88
C ARG A 119 -21.58 -30.06 -3.57
N ALA A 120 -21.14 -28.82 -3.35
CA ALA A 120 -21.45 -28.07 -2.14
C ALA A 120 -22.96 -27.80 -2.02
N PHE A 121 -23.62 -27.46 -3.13
CA PHE A 121 -25.07 -27.31 -3.16
C PHE A 121 -25.82 -28.61 -2.80
N GLU A 122 -25.40 -29.75 -3.37
CA GLU A 122 -26.00 -31.06 -3.09
C GLU A 122 -25.76 -31.53 -1.65
N ALA A 123 -24.63 -31.17 -1.06
CA ALA A 123 -24.25 -31.53 0.32
C ALA A 123 -24.78 -30.54 1.38
N GLY A 124 -25.32 -29.38 0.98
CA GLY A 124 -25.68 -28.31 1.91
C GLY A 124 -24.47 -27.62 2.56
N GLU A 125 -23.32 -27.63 1.87
CA GLU A 125 -22.03 -27.07 2.33
C GLU A 125 -21.67 -25.79 1.57
N GLU A 126 -20.68 -25.05 2.06
CA GLU A 126 -20.10 -23.92 1.33
C GLU A 126 -19.07 -24.38 0.28
N ALA A 127 -19.17 -23.81 -0.92
CA ALA A 127 -18.29 -24.19 -2.03
C ALA A 127 -16.85 -23.67 -1.82
N GLN A 128 -15.88 -24.58 -1.85
CA GLN A 128 -14.48 -24.21 -1.60
C GLN A 128 -13.85 -23.48 -2.80
N ALA A 129 -13.51 -22.21 -2.62
CA ALA A 129 -12.83 -21.43 -3.64
C ALA A 129 -11.32 -21.72 -3.68
N ILE A 130 -10.77 -21.98 -4.87
CA ILE A 130 -9.36 -22.24 -5.12
C ILE A 130 -8.61 -20.92 -5.39
N PRO A 131 -7.54 -20.60 -4.64
CA PRO A 131 -6.77 -19.39 -4.86
C PRO A 131 -5.83 -19.52 -6.06
N PHE A 132 -5.78 -18.49 -6.90
CA PHE A 132 -4.83 -18.36 -8.01
C PHE A 132 -4.01 -17.07 -7.90
N LEU A 133 -2.89 -17.05 -8.61
CA LEU A 133 -2.02 -15.89 -8.75
C LEU A 133 -1.69 -15.73 -10.23
N LYS A 134 -2.04 -14.59 -10.82
CA LYS A 134 -1.71 -14.22 -12.20
C LYS A 134 -0.60 -13.18 -12.19
N ARG A 135 0.34 -13.33 -13.11
CA ARG A 135 1.36 -12.32 -13.40
C ARG A 135 0.88 -11.48 -14.58
N PHE A 136 1.08 -10.18 -14.50
CA PHE A 136 0.87 -9.26 -15.60
C PHE A 136 2.14 -8.43 -15.78
N THR A 137 2.45 -8.08 -17.01
CA THR A 137 3.53 -7.14 -17.33
C THR A 137 2.92 -5.79 -17.63
N VAL A 138 3.36 -4.78 -16.89
CA VAL A 138 2.97 -3.38 -17.05
C VAL A 138 4.19 -2.53 -17.40
N PHE A 139 3.95 -1.43 -18.07
CA PHE A 139 4.93 -0.46 -18.52
C PHE A 139 4.56 0.88 -17.93
N ASN A 140 5.54 1.64 -17.48
CA ASN A 140 5.30 3.02 -17.07
C ASN A 140 4.83 3.82 -18.29
N ALA A 141 3.98 4.84 -18.11
CA ALA A 141 3.53 5.71 -19.19
C ALA A 141 4.73 6.31 -19.96
N ALA A 142 5.80 6.66 -19.24
CA ALA A 142 7.03 7.17 -19.84
C ALA A 142 7.75 6.19 -20.76
N GLN A 143 7.43 4.89 -20.75
CA GLN A 143 7.96 3.86 -21.66
C GLN A 143 7.19 3.78 -22.99
N CYS A 144 6.12 4.54 -23.14
CA CYS A 144 5.26 4.53 -24.32
C CYS A 144 5.41 5.84 -25.09
N ASP A 145 5.16 5.78 -26.40
CA ASP A 145 5.02 6.95 -27.26
C ASP A 145 3.58 7.00 -27.80
N GLY A 146 3.11 8.21 -28.15
CA GLY A 146 1.79 8.41 -28.75
C GLY A 146 0.61 8.22 -27.79
N LEU A 147 0.85 8.26 -26.47
CA LEU A 147 -0.22 8.30 -25.48
C LEU A 147 -0.91 9.68 -25.49
N PRO A 148 -2.20 9.75 -25.12
CA PRO A 148 -2.88 11.02 -24.88
C PRO A 148 -2.24 11.83 -23.75
N ASP A 149 -2.23 13.17 -23.88
CA ASP A 149 -1.59 14.09 -22.90
C ASP A 149 -2.16 13.96 -21.48
N ASP A 150 -3.44 13.60 -21.33
CA ASP A 150 -4.12 13.40 -20.04
C ASP A 150 -3.65 12.14 -19.30
N ILE A 151 -3.03 11.19 -19.99
CA ILE A 151 -2.42 9.99 -19.41
C ILE A 151 -1.03 10.29 -18.83
N GLU A 152 -0.31 11.25 -19.43
CA GLU A 152 1.03 11.66 -19.00
C GLU A 152 1.02 12.75 -17.92
N ALA A 153 -0.12 13.39 -17.68
CA ALA A 153 -0.24 14.49 -16.73
C ALA A 153 0.05 14.03 -15.28
N ALA A 154 1.22 14.43 -14.76
CA ALA A 154 1.52 14.33 -13.34
C ALA A 154 0.56 15.25 -12.55
N VAL A 155 -0.12 14.69 -11.55
CA VAL A 155 -0.91 15.49 -10.61
C VAL A 155 0.08 16.31 -9.77
N PRO A 156 -0.01 17.65 -9.75
CA PRO A 156 0.86 18.46 -8.92
C PRO A 156 0.65 18.12 -7.44
N PRO A 157 1.71 18.18 -6.61
CA PRO A 157 1.55 17.98 -5.18
C PRO A 157 0.59 19.03 -4.61
N PRO A 158 -0.18 18.69 -3.56
CA PRO A 158 -1.00 19.67 -2.87
C PRO A 158 -0.13 20.84 -2.36
N PRO A 159 -0.62 22.09 -2.41
CA PRO A 159 0.09 23.23 -1.85
C PRO A 159 0.46 23.02 -0.37
N PRO A 160 1.61 23.56 0.09
CA PRO A 160 1.94 23.57 1.51
C PRO A 160 0.80 24.15 2.36
N GLY A 161 0.54 23.55 3.52
CA GLY A 161 -0.56 23.97 4.41
C GLY A 161 -1.94 23.40 4.05
N MET A 162 -2.10 22.72 2.91
CA MET A 162 -3.34 22.00 2.58
C MET A 162 -3.32 20.53 3.02
N ILE A 163 -2.19 20.02 3.49
CA ILE A 163 -2.04 18.60 3.84
C ILE A 163 -2.46 18.36 5.29
N GLU A 164 -1.96 19.18 6.21
CA GLU A 164 -2.17 19.07 7.65
C GLU A 164 -3.67 19.12 8.02
N PRO A 165 -4.48 20.07 7.51
CA PRO A 165 -5.92 20.10 7.80
C PRO A 165 -6.65 18.85 7.31
N ARG A 166 -6.22 18.25 6.19
CA ARG A 166 -6.82 17.01 5.67
C ARG A 166 -6.53 15.82 6.57
N VAL A 167 -5.33 15.75 7.16
CA VAL A 167 -4.99 14.70 8.13
C VAL A 167 -5.80 14.88 9.42
N GLU A 168 -5.93 16.11 9.91
CA GLU A 168 -6.73 16.41 11.11
C GLU A 168 -8.21 16.09 10.91
N ALA A 169 -8.77 16.48 9.76
CA ALA A 169 -10.13 16.15 9.38
C ALA A 169 -10.33 14.63 9.24
N LEU A 170 -9.36 13.92 8.67
CA LEU A 170 -9.36 12.46 8.60
C LEU A 170 -9.38 11.83 10.01
N ILE A 171 -8.50 12.27 10.91
CA ILE A 171 -8.46 11.80 12.30
C ILE A 171 -9.85 11.97 12.95
N LYS A 172 -10.42 13.17 12.87
CA LYS A 172 -11.76 13.49 13.41
C LYS A 172 -12.84 12.60 12.80
N ALA A 173 -12.84 12.42 11.48
CA ALA A 173 -13.86 11.67 10.75
C ALA A 173 -13.82 10.16 11.01
N THR A 174 -12.67 9.59 11.39
CA THR A 174 -12.57 8.15 11.73
C THR A 174 -13.37 7.78 12.98
N GLY A 175 -13.66 8.75 13.86
CA GLY A 175 -14.36 8.52 15.12
C GLY A 175 -13.58 7.69 16.15
N ILE A 176 -12.29 7.41 15.90
CA ILE A 176 -11.41 6.74 16.86
C ILE A 176 -11.11 7.68 18.02
N ASP A 177 -11.13 7.19 19.27
CA ASP A 177 -10.69 7.95 20.44
C ASP A 177 -9.20 8.29 20.29
N PHE A 178 -8.93 9.53 19.90
CA PHE A 178 -7.59 10.02 19.58
C PHE A 178 -7.17 11.08 20.59
N ARG A 179 -6.17 10.74 21.40
CA ARG A 179 -5.74 11.53 22.55
C ARG A 179 -4.37 12.14 22.31
N ILE A 180 -4.25 13.43 22.61
CA ILE A 180 -3.01 14.18 22.51
C ILE A 180 -2.45 14.41 23.91
N GLY A 181 -1.22 13.97 24.18
CA GLY A 181 -0.58 14.09 25.48
C GLY A 181 0.52 13.05 25.73
N GLY A 182 1.17 13.14 26.89
CA GLY A 182 2.28 12.25 27.24
C GLY A 182 3.51 12.41 26.33
N ASN A 183 4.38 11.41 26.34
CA ASN A 183 5.67 11.41 25.64
C ASN A 183 5.87 10.19 24.72
N ARG A 184 4.81 9.40 24.48
CA ARG A 184 4.86 8.21 23.61
C ARG A 184 3.62 8.15 22.73
N ALA A 185 3.81 7.67 21.50
CA ALA A 185 2.73 7.34 20.58
C ALA A 185 2.45 5.83 20.65
N PHE A 186 1.18 5.44 20.69
CA PHE A 186 0.74 4.05 20.68
C PHE A 186 -0.77 3.94 20.42
N TYR A 187 -1.19 2.78 19.92
CA TYR A 187 -2.57 2.31 19.97
C TYR A 187 -2.73 1.23 21.04
N ILE A 188 -3.81 1.26 21.84
CA ILE A 188 -4.13 0.20 22.82
C ILE A 188 -5.34 -0.61 22.34
N PRO A 189 -5.16 -1.86 21.86
CA PRO A 189 -6.26 -2.67 21.35
C PRO A 189 -7.37 -2.98 22.36
N SER A 190 -7.04 -3.17 23.64
CA SER A 190 -8.01 -3.54 24.68
C SER A 190 -8.92 -2.40 25.12
N LEU A 191 -8.48 -1.15 24.92
CA LEU A 191 -9.21 0.06 25.31
C LEU A 191 -9.64 0.90 24.10
N ASP A 192 -9.29 0.45 22.90
CA ASP A 192 -9.63 1.06 21.62
C ASP A 192 -9.37 2.58 21.55
N TYR A 193 -8.15 3.01 21.89
CA TYR A 193 -7.75 4.40 21.73
C TYR A 193 -6.33 4.56 21.22
N VAL A 194 -6.09 5.67 20.53
CA VAL A 194 -4.79 6.14 20.09
C VAL A 194 -4.30 7.23 21.04
N GLN A 195 -3.04 7.14 21.45
CA GLN A 195 -2.31 8.20 22.13
C GLN A 195 -1.20 8.69 21.21
N VAL A 196 -1.06 10.01 21.07
CA VAL A 196 0.12 10.63 20.47
C VAL A 196 0.63 11.78 21.34
N PRO A 197 1.94 12.06 21.37
CA PRO A 197 2.47 13.26 22.01
C PRO A 197 1.92 14.54 21.36
N PRO A 198 1.99 15.69 22.05
CA PRO A 198 1.68 16.98 21.46
C PRO A 198 2.51 17.27 20.20
N PRO A 199 1.97 17.96 19.16
CA PRO A 199 2.73 18.34 17.96
C PRO A 199 4.06 19.04 18.26
N ALA A 200 4.11 19.86 19.33
CA ALA A 200 5.31 20.54 19.79
C ALA A 200 6.45 19.61 20.26
N ALA A 201 6.18 18.32 20.46
CA ALA A 201 7.21 17.32 20.79
C ALA A 201 8.00 16.85 19.56
N TYR A 202 7.57 17.22 18.34
CA TYR A 202 8.19 16.81 17.08
C TYR A 202 9.02 17.95 16.51
N PHE A 203 10.24 17.63 16.04
CA PHE A 203 11.13 18.61 15.44
C PHE A 203 10.56 19.21 14.14
N GLU A 204 9.99 18.36 13.29
CA GLU A 204 9.25 18.80 12.10
C GLU A 204 7.76 18.47 12.30
N PRO A 205 6.84 19.44 12.13
CA PRO A 205 5.40 19.24 12.31
C PRO A 205 4.84 18.07 11.50
N ILE A 206 5.34 17.86 10.28
CA ILE A 206 4.90 16.77 9.40
C ILE A 206 5.10 15.37 10.01
N ASN A 207 6.10 15.20 10.88
CA ASN A 207 6.35 13.92 11.55
C ASN A 207 5.25 13.56 12.56
N TRP A 208 4.56 14.56 13.13
CA TRP A 208 3.39 14.30 13.97
C TRP A 208 2.28 13.61 13.17
N HIS A 209 1.99 14.07 11.94
CA HIS A 209 0.99 13.47 11.07
C HIS A 209 1.38 12.06 10.63
N ARG A 210 2.65 11.82 10.29
CA ARG A 210 3.18 10.47 9.99
C ARG A 210 3.02 9.53 11.18
N THR A 211 3.27 10.03 12.39
CA THR A 211 3.04 9.27 13.63
C THR A 211 1.56 8.97 13.83
N ALA A 212 0.69 9.96 13.72
CA ALA A 212 -0.75 9.79 13.86
C ALA A 212 -1.30 8.73 12.89
N LEU A 213 -0.92 8.80 11.61
CA LEU A 213 -1.35 7.84 10.58
C LEU A 213 -0.85 6.42 10.86
N HIS A 214 0.34 6.26 11.44
CA HIS A 214 0.84 4.94 11.87
C HIS A 214 0.00 4.36 13.01
N GLU A 215 -0.28 5.15 14.06
CA GLU A 215 -1.10 4.65 15.18
C GLU A 215 -2.55 4.39 14.77
N LEU A 216 -3.12 5.21 13.88
CA LEU A 216 -4.40 4.94 13.23
C LEU A 216 -4.34 3.68 12.35
N GLY A 217 -3.19 3.41 11.75
CA GLY A 217 -2.89 2.17 11.05
C GLY A 217 -3.11 0.96 11.95
N HIS A 218 -2.54 0.94 13.15
CA HIS A 218 -2.83 -0.08 14.16
C HIS A 218 -4.30 -0.10 14.56
N ALA A 219 -4.87 1.07 14.83
CA ALA A 219 -6.27 1.18 15.24
C ALA A 219 -7.19 0.51 14.22
N SER A 220 -7.00 0.71 12.91
CA SER A 220 -7.82 0.08 11.87
C SER A 220 -7.92 -1.46 12.00
N GLY A 221 -6.97 -2.12 12.68
CA GLY A 221 -6.92 -3.55 12.90
C GLY A 221 -7.83 -4.10 13.99
N HIS A 222 -8.53 -3.26 14.77
CA HIS A 222 -9.41 -3.71 15.84
C HIS A 222 -10.53 -4.65 15.38
N HIS A 223 -11.06 -5.46 16.31
CA HIS A 223 -12.04 -6.49 16.02
C HIS A 223 -13.36 -5.96 15.43
N SER A 224 -13.76 -4.73 15.78
CA SER A 224 -14.92 -4.06 15.21
C SER A 224 -14.66 -3.38 13.85
N ARG A 225 -13.42 -3.43 13.35
CA ARG A 225 -12.96 -2.78 12.11
C ARG A 225 -12.44 -3.83 11.12
N LEU A 226 -11.15 -3.85 10.82
CA LEU A 226 -10.56 -4.82 9.89
C LEU A 226 -10.22 -6.16 10.55
N ASN A 227 -10.39 -6.28 11.88
CA ASN A 227 -10.23 -7.50 12.64
C ASN A 227 -8.92 -8.25 12.33
N ARG A 228 -7.80 -7.51 12.34
CA ARG A 228 -6.46 -8.10 12.22
C ARG A 228 -6.07 -8.72 13.56
N ASN A 229 -5.14 -9.66 13.52
CA ASN A 229 -4.64 -10.29 14.73
C ASN A 229 -3.63 -9.38 15.45
N LEU A 230 -4.11 -8.64 16.45
CA LEU A 230 -3.31 -7.73 17.28
C LEU A 230 -2.84 -8.37 18.61
N SER A 231 -2.90 -9.71 18.74
CA SER A 231 -2.56 -10.40 20.00
C SER A 231 -1.07 -10.59 20.24
N GLY A 232 -0.21 -10.14 19.33
CA GLY A 232 1.25 -10.29 19.43
C GLY A 232 1.83 -9.41 20.54
N SER A 233 2.69 -9.97 21.39
CA SER A 233 3.47 -9.19 22.36
C SER A 233 4.66 -8.51 21.67
N PHE A 234 5.13 -7.40 22.25
CA PHE A 234 6.33 -6.70 21.78
C PHE A 234 7.49 -7.67 21.49
N GLY A 235 8.12 -7.53 20.32
CA GLY A 235 9.22 -8.38 19.85
C GLY A 235 8.81 -9.77 19.32
N SER A 236 7.54 -10.15 19.39
CA SER A 236 7.08 -11.41 18.77
C SER A 236 6.94 -11.27 17.25
N LYS A 237 6.97 -12.40 16.53
CA LYS A 237 6.76 -12.43 15.06
C LYS A 237 5.42 -11.82 14.65
N LEU A 238 4.35 -12.11 15.40
CA LEU A 238 3.03 -11.55 15.16
C LEU A 238 3.03 -10.03 15.32
N TYR A 239 3.70 -9.53 16.36
CA TYR A 239 3.87 -8.09 16.57
C TYR A 239 4.67 -7.44 15.44
N SER A 240 5.79 -8.03 15.03
CA SER A 240 6.60 -7.53 13.91
C SER A 240 5.82 -7.46 12.59
N VAL A 241 4.96 -8.45 12.30
CA VAL A 241 4.09 -8.41 11.10
C VAL A 241 3.09 -7.25 11.16
N GLU A 242 2.52 -6.98 12.34
CA GLU A 242 1.58 -5.87 12.52
C GLU A 242 2.31 -4.51 12.43
N GLU A 243 3.53 -4.37 12.96
CA GLU A 243 4.36 -3.17 12.79
C GLU A 243 4.68 -2.90 11.32
N ILE A 244 5.09 -3.92 10.55
CA ILE A 244 5.27 -3.80 9.08
C ILE A 244 3.95 -3.35 8.44
N THR A 245 2.84 -3.92 8.86
CA THR A 245 1.52 -3.59 8.32
C THR A 245 1.15 -2.14 8.60
N ALA A 246 1.33 -1.65 9.84
CA ALA A 246 1.03 -0.27 10.23
C ALA A 246 1.96 0.75 9.56
N GLU A 247 3.25 0.44 9.41
CA GLU A 247 4.20 1.25 8.64
C GLU A 247 3.78 1.38 7.18
N LEU A 248 3.36 0.28 6.55
CA LEU A 248 2.84 0.31 5.17
C LEU A 248 1.51 1.06 5.06
N ILE A 249 0.59 0.93 6.03
CA ILE A 249 -0.65 1.72 6.05
C ILE A 249 -0.30 3.21 6.09
N SER A 250 0.57 3.60 7.01
CA SER A 250 1.02 4.99 7.13
C SER A 250 1.65 5.49 5.84
N ALA A 251 2.54 4.71 5.22
CA ALA A 251 3.17 5.08 3.96
C ALA A 251 2.17 5.26 2.81
N PHE A 252 1.16 4.38 2.70
CA PHE A 252 0.13 4.47 1.67
C PHE A 252 -0.81 5.66 1.90
N CYS A 253 -1.20 5.93 3.15
CA CYS A 253 -1.97 7.13 3.51
C CYS A 253 -1.17 8.39 3.23
N CYS A 254 0.10 8.44 3.66
CA CYS A 254 1.01 9.55 3.41
C CYS A 254 1.11 9.86 1.91
N ALA A 255 1.42 8.86 1.09
CA ALA A 255 1.51 9.03 -0.36
C ALA A 255 0.19 9.51 -1.00
N SER A 256 -0.96 9.06 -0.47
CA SER A 256 -2.28 9.49 -0.95
C SER A 256 -2.62 10.93 -0.56
N LEU A 257 -2.09 11.40 0.57
CA LEU A 257 -2.33 12.74 1.13
C LEU A 257 -1.28 13.77 0.69
N GLY A 258 -0.24 13.36 -0.05
CA GLY A 258 0.85 14.23 -0.45
C GLY A 258 1.95 14.40 0.61
N ILE A 259 2.01 13.52 1.61
CA ILE A 259 3.08 13.46 2.61
C ILE A 259 4.14 12.47 2.15
N VAL A 260 5.40 12.89 2.08
CA VAL A 260 6.52 11.96 1.80
C VAL A 260 6.59 10.92 2.93
N PRO A 261 6.48 9.61 2.65
CA PRO A 261 6.59 8.59 3.69
C PRO A 261 7.98 8.55 4.31
N THR A 262 8.06 8.23 5.60
CA THR A 262 9.32 7.95 6.30
C THR A 262 9.15 6.70 7.17
N VAL A 263 10.25 6.18 7.71
CA VAL A 263 10.22 5.12 8.72
C VAL A 263 10.52 5.74 10.07
N ARG A 264 9.68 5.42 11.05
CA ARG A 264 9.80 5.97 12.40
C ARG A 264 10.88 5.27 13.22
N HIS A 265 10.98 3.95 13.08
CA HIS A 265 11.76 3.10 14.00
C HIS A 265 12.63 2.12 13.21
N ALA A 266 13.82 2.56 12.81
CA ALA A 266 14.81 1.71 12.15
C ALA A 266 15.21 0.49 13.02
N ASP A 267 15.01 0.57 14.34
CA ASP A 267 15.28 -0.51 15.30
C ASP A 267 14.47 -1.79 15.02
N TYR A 268 13.34 -1.69 14.30
CA TYR A 268 12.55 -2.86 13.92
C TYR A 268 13.00 -3.52 12.61
N ILE A 269 13.91 -2.92 11.85
CA ILE A 269 14.38 -3.50 10.57
C ILE A 269 14.96 -4.91 10.81
N GLY A 270 15.70 -5.11 11.90
CA GLY A 270 16.24 -6.41 12.27
C GLY A 270 15.14 -7.47 12.48
N SER A 271 14.09 -7.15 13.25
CA SER A 271 12.99 -8.09 13.50
C SER A 271 12.12 -8.31 12.26
N TRP A 272 12.00 -7.32 11.37
CA TRP A 272 11.34 -7.47 10.09
C TRP A 272 12.12 -8.43 9.18
N LEU A 273 13.44 -8.27 9.08
CA LEU A 273 14.30 -9.15 8.29
C LEU A 273 14.17 -10.62 8.74
N GLU A 274 14.13 -10.88 10.05
CA GLU A 274 13.91 -12.23 10.57
C GLU A 274 12.58 -12.82 10.09
N VAL A 275 11.48 -12.06 10.22
CA VAL A 275 10.15 -12.51 9.76
C VAL A 275 10.12 -12.76 8.25
N LEU A 276 10.71 -11.87 7.46
CA LEU A 276 10.68 -11.97 6.00
C LEU A 276 11.50 -13.15 5.48
N ARG A 277 12.64 -13.47 6.12
CA ARG A 277 13.47 -14.63 5.76
C ARG A 277 12.81 -15.96 6.10
N GLU A 278 12.03 -16.01 7.17
CA GLU A 278 11.32 -17.24 7.56
C GLU A 278 10.03 -17.46 6.77
N ASP A 279 9.35 -16.39 6.34
CA ASP A 279 8.08 -16.45 5.65
C ASP A 279 8.05 -15.49 4.45
N ASN A 280 8.38 -16.03 3.27
CA ASN A 280 8.37 -15.34 1.97
C ASN A 280 6.99 -14.77 1.54
N ARG A 281 5.93 -14.99 2.33
CA ARG A 281 4.59 -14.42 2.07
C ARG A 281 4.24 -13.34 3.08
N ALA A 282 5.05 -13.13 4.13
CA ALA A 282 4.78 -12.16 5.17
C ALA A 282 4.59 -10.75 4.59
N ILE A 283 5.51 -10.28 3.75
CA ILE A 283 5.40 -8.96 3.14
C ILE A 283 4.20 -8.82 2.21
N VAL A 284 3.86 -9.87 1.46
CA VAL A 284 2.69 -9.83 0.55
C VAL A 284 1.39 -9.76 1.35
N ARG A 285 1.29 -10.52 2.45
CA ARG A 285 0.13 -10.45 3.35
C ARG A 285 0.06 -9.10 4.06
N ALA A 286 1.18 -8.59 4.58
CA ALA A 286 1.25 -7.29 5.24
C ALA A 286 0.84 -6.16 4.27
N ALA A 287 1.40 -6.13 3.07
CA ALA A 287 1.04 -5.14 2.06
C ALA A 287 -0.45 -5.23 1.65
N SER A 288 -1.01 -6.44 1.53
CA SER A 288 -2.44 -6.62 1.25
C SER A 288 -3.33 -6.08 2.37
N GLN A 289 -2.98 -6.34 3.63
CA GLN A 289 -3.67 -5.74 4.78
C GLN A 289 -3.47 -4.24 4.86
N ALA A 290 -2.29 -3.76 4.47
CA ALA A 290 -1.97 -2.35 4.49
C ALA A 290 -2.80 -1.54 3.49
N SER A 291 -3.01 -2.05 2.27
CA SER A 291 -3.94 -1.38 1.35
C SER A 291 -5.36 -1.35 1.90
N LYS A 292 -5.86 -2.42 2.52
CA LYS A 292 -7.19 -2.39 3.17
C LYS A 292 -7.26 -1.39 4.31
N GLY A 293 -6.21 -1.30 5.13
CA GLY A 293 -6.08 -0.32 6.21
C GLY A 293 -6.08 1.11 5.70
N ALA A 294 -5.28 1.38 4.67
CA ALA A 294 -5.20 2.69 4.03
C ALA A 294 -6.53 3.06 3.35
N ASP A 295 -7.13 2.15 2.58
CA ASP A 295 -8.43 2.37 1.93
C ASP A 295 -9.52 2.63 2.98
N TRP A 296 -9.54 1.87 4.07
CA TRP A 296 -10.48 2.08 5.18
C TRP A 296 -10.30 3.46 5.81
N LEU A 297 -9.07 3.85 6.18
CA LEU A 297 -8.79 5.17 6.74
C LEU A 297 -9.18 6.27 5.76
N LEU A 298 -8.69 6.22 4.53
CA LEU A 298 -8.92 7.24 3.51
C LEU A 298 -10.40 7.36 3.10
N SER A 299 -11.22 6.32 3.32
CA SER A 299 -12.66 6.39 3.07
C SER A 299 -13.40 7.36 4.00
N PHE A 300 -12.78 7.78 5.11
CA PHE A 300 -13.32 8.82 6.00
C PHE A 300 -12.89 10.23 5.61
N LEU A 301 -12.05 10.41 4.58
CA LEU A 301 -11.68 11.75 4.13
C LEU A 301 -12.95 12.51 3.71
N PRO A 302 -13.19 13.71 4.26
CA PRO A 302 -14.28 14.55 3.78
C PRO A 302 -14.06 14.91 2.30
N ASP A 303 -15.16 15.02 1.56
CA ASP A 303 -15.13 15.64 0.24
C ASP A 303 -14.57 17.07 0.36
N ALA A 304 -13.94 17.57 -0.72
CA ALA A 304 -13.27 18.88 -0.71
C ALA A 304 -14.18 20.03 -0.25
N ASP A 305 -15.49 19.94 -0.49
CA ASP A 305 -16.50 20.92 -0.09
C ASP A 305 -16.76 20.92 1.43
N GLY A 306 -16.50 19.81 2.13
CA GLY A 306 -16.70 19.69 3.58
C GLY A 306 -15.60 20.33 4.43
N LEU A 307 -14.44 20.63 3.83
CA LEU A 307 -13.33 21.31 4.51
C LEU A 307 -13.52 22.83 4.59
N HIS A 308 -14.31 23.41 3.68
CA HIS A 308 -14.62 24.84 3.66
C HIS A 308 -15.83 25.22 4.55
N ALA A 309 -16.69 24.26 4.89
CA ALA A 309 -17.90 24.53 5.66
C ALA A 309 -17.65 24.81 7.16
N ASP A 310 -16.57 24.29 7.74
CA ASP A 310 -16.22 24.53 9.16
C ASP A 310 -15.53 25.91 9.36
N ASP A 311 -14.87 26.48 8.34
CA ASP A 311 -14.25 27.81 8.39
C ASP A 311 -15.31 28.94 8.34
N ASP A 312 -16.33 28.81 7.51
CA ASP A 312 -17.43 29.80 7.40
C ASP A 312 -18.27 29.91 8.68
N MET A 313 -18.30 28.87 9.52
CA MET A 313 -19.00 28.89 10.80
C MET A 313 -18.20 29.57 11.92
N GLN A 314 -16.89 29.72 11.79
CA GLN A 314 -16.06 30.43 12.78
C GLN A 314 -15.94 31.93 12.52
N GLU A 315 -16.14 32.41 11.28
CA GLU A 315 -16.23 33.86 11.00
C GLU A 315 -17.61 34.48 11.31
N ALA A 316 -18.62 33.65 11.59
CA ALA A 316 -19.99 34.09 11.87
C ALA A 316 -20.38 34.09 13.36
N ALA A 317 -19.42 33.93 14.28
CA ALA A 317 -19.65 33.88 15.73
C ALA A 317 -19.06 35.08 16.49
#